data_AF-A0A2N9NUQ8-F1
#
_entry.id   AF-A0A2N9NUQ8-F1
#
_cell.length_a   1.000
_cell.length_b   1.000
_cell.length_c   1.000
_cell.angle_alpha   90.00
_cell.angle_beta   90.00
_cell.angle_gamma   90.00
#
_symmetry.space_group_name_H-M   'P 1'
#
loop_
_entity.id
_entity.type
_entity.pdbx_description
1 polymer ?
#
loop_
_entity_poly.entity_id
_entity_poly.type
_entity_poly.pdbx_seq_one_letter_code
_entity_poly.pdbx_strand_id
1 'polypeptide(L)'
;MQVMLTKDLERFIARKVHAGGYANASEVVRDALRNFRAKDDPAWIDSHELAALLLPAVRGRHRPLTAKHFSRLRLRARAKSARA
;
A
#
# COMPACT_ATOMS: atom_id res chain seq x y z
N MET A 1 2.30 -29.06 -3.81
CA MET A 1 1.03 -28.30 -3.93
C MET A 1 0.60 -28.33 -5.37
N GLN A 2 -0.67 -28.61 -5.66
CA GLN A 2 -1.22 -28.58 -7.01
C GLN A 2 -2.07 -27.33 -7.17
N VAL A 3 -1.84 -26.58 -8.24
CA VAL A 3 -2.57 -25.35 -8.56
C VAL A 3 -3.06 -25.43 -9.99
N MET A 4 -4.32 -25.09 -10.20
CA MET A 4 -4.91 -25.00 -11.53
C MET A 4 -4.69 -23.60 -12.07
N LEU A 5 -4.15 -23.51 -13.28
CA LEU A 5 -3.90 -22.26 -13.97
C LEU A 5 -4.83 -22.13 -15.18
N THR A 6 -5.08 -20.91 -15.61
CA THR A 6 -5.75 -20.68 -16.88
C THR A 6 -4.83 -21.08 -18.03
N LYS A 7 -5.40 -21.48 -19.17
CA LYS A 7 -4.63 -21.88 -20.36
C LYS A 7 -3.63 -20.82 -20.83
N ASP A 8 -3.96 -19.54 -20.63
CA ASP A 8 -3.08 -18.43 -20.99
C ASP A 8 -1.86 -18.35 -20.07
N LEU A 9 -2.04 -18.59 -18.77
CA LEU A 9 -0.96 -18.63 -17.79
C LEU A 9 -0.06 -19.84 -18.01
N GLU A 10 -0.62 -21.01 -18.33
CA GLU A 10 0.17 -22.19 -18.70
C GLU A 10 1.07 -21.91 -19.91
N ARG A 11 0.50 -21.28 -20.96
CA ARG A 11 1.26 -20.92 -22.15
C ARG A 11 2.33 -19.87 -21.85
N PHE A 12 2.04 -18.91 -20.98
CA PHE A 12 3.00 -17.91 -20.54
C PHE A 12 4.17 -18.53 -19.80
N ILE A 13 3.91 -19.43 -18.84
CA ILE A 13 4.95 -20.13 -18.09
C ILE A 13 5.79 -21.01 -19.01
N ALA A 14 5.16 -21.74 -19.93
CA ALA A 14 5.88 -22.56 -20.91
C ALA A 14 6.86 -21.72 -21.75
N ARG A 15 6.46 -20.52 -22.21
CA ARG A 15 7.37 -19.60 -22.93
C ARG A 15 8.53 -19.14 -22.07
N LYS A 16 8.31 -18.88 -20.78
CA LYS A 16 9.36 -18.43 -19.84
C LYS A 16 10.41 -19.51 -19.57
N VAL A 17 9.97 -20.77 -19.44
CA VAL A 17 10.88 -21.92 -19.31
C VAL A 17 11.64 -22.15 -20.63
N HIS A 18 10.95 -22.10 -21.77
CA HIS A 18 11.58 -22.32 -23.08
C HIS A 18 12.62 -21.24 -23.43
N ALA A 19 12.43 -20.00 -22.97
CA ALA A 19 13.40 -18.92 -23.12
C ALA A 19 14.69 -19.12 -22.30
N GLY A 20 14.79 -20.19 -21.49
CA GLY A 20 16.00 -20.57 -20.75
C GLY A 20 16.25 -19.78 -19.46
N GLY A 21 15.38 -18.82 -19.12
CA GLY A 21 15.53 -18.01 -17.90
C GLY A 21 15.07 -18.71 -16.61
N TYR A 22 14.42 -19.87 -16.73
CA TYR A 22 13.93 -20.67 -15.60
C TYR A 22 14.05 -22.15 -15.94
N ALA A 23 14.44 -22.98 -14.96
CA ALA A 23 14.63 -24.42 -15.15
C ALA A 23 13.29 -25.18 -15.22
N ASN A 24 12.24 -24.67 -14.57
CA ASN A 24 10.92 -25.30 -14.58
C ASN A 24 9.78 -24.32 -14.23
N ALA A 25 8.54 -24.77 -14.46
CA ALA A 25 7.33 -24.01 -14.18
C ALA A 25 7.20 -23.59 -12.71
N SER A 26 7.58 -24.46 -11.78
CA SER A 26 7.51 -24.18 -10.34
C SER A 26 8.45 -23.04 -9.91
N GLU A 27 9.58 -22.88 -10.60
CA GLU A 27 10.49 -21.76 -10.39
C GLU A 27 9.87 -20.43 -10.85
N VAL A 28 9.25 -20.42 -12.03
CA VAL A 28 8.53 -19.25 -12.55
C VAL A 28 7.44 -18.81 -11.59
N VAL A 29 6.64 -19.76 -11.08
CA VAL A 29 5.54 -19.47 -10.15
C VAL A 29 6.08 -18.97 -8.81
N ARG A 30 7.15 -19.58 -8.26
CA ARG A 30 7.76 -19.12 -7.01
C ARG A 30 8.33 -17.71 -7.13
N ASP A 31 9.01 -17.41 -8.22
CA ASP A 31 9.57 -16.09 -8.46
C ASP A 31 8.46 -15.03 -8.65
N ALA A 32 7.39 -15.38 -9.38
CA ALA A 32 6.21 -14.54 -9.52
C ALA A 32 5.55 -14.25 -8.17
N LEU A 33 5.36 -15.26 -7.31
CA LEU A 33 4.78 -15.09 -5.97
C LEU A 33 5.71 -14.30 -5.03
N ARG A 34 7.03 -14.49 -5.14
CA ARG A 34 8.01 -13.69 -4.38
C ARG A 34 7.92 -12.21 -4.77
N ASN A 35 7.86 -11.93 -6.07
CA ASN A 35 7.72 -10.57 -6.58
C ASN A 35 6.34 -9.97 -6.30
N PHE A 36 5.28 -10.80 -6.29
CA PHE A 36 3.95 -10.38 -5.88
C PHE A 36 3.94 -10.01 -4.40
N ARG A 37 4.52 -10.84 -3.52
CA ARG A 37 4.66 -10.54 -2.10
C ARG A 37 5.54 -9.32 -1.82
N ALA A 38 6.57 -9.10 -2.62
CA ALA A 38 7.39 -7.88 -2.51
C ALA A 38 6.65 -6.62 -3.03
N LYS A 39 5.62 -6.81 -3.87
CA LYS A 39 4.69 -5.78 -4.33
C LYS A 39 3.43 -5.69 -3.47
N ASP A 40 3.23 -6.59 -2.50
CA ASP A 40 2.18 -6.43 -1.51
C ASP A 40 2.37 -5.05 -0.86
N ASP A 41 1.26 -4.36 -0.87
CA ASP A 41 1.11 -2.95 -1.17
C ASP A 41 1.77 -2.05 -0.10
N PRO A 42 2.53 -1.00 -0.48
CA PRO A 42 2.84 0.10 0.44
C PRO A 42 1.59 0.61 1.15
N ALA A 43 0.41 0.57 0.51
CA ALA A 43 -0.85 0.92 1.15
C ALA A 43 -1.26 -0.03 2.29
N TRP A 44 -0.82 -1.29 2.29
CA TRP A 44 -1.03 -2.23 3.39
C TRP A 44 -0.11 -1.91 4.58
N ILE A 45 1.09 -1.41 4.33
CA ILE A 45 2.03 -0.94 5.36
C ILE A 45 1.60 0.44 5.89
N ASP A 46 1.27 1.39 5.02
CA ASP A 46 0.69 2.69 5.37
C ASP A 46 -0.62 2.54 6.16
N SER A 47 -1.36 1.43 5.94
CA SER A 47 -2.63 1.21 6.62
C SER A 47 -2.51 1.15 8.13
N HIS A 48 -1.39 0.68 8.69
CA HIS A 48 -1.31 0.46 10.15
C HIS A 48 -1.00 1.76 10.91
N GLU A 49 -0.02 2.54 10.44
CA GLU A 49 0.30 3.85 11.03
C GLU A 49 -0.83 4.85 10.78
N LEU A 50 -1.39 4.87 9.57
CA LEU A 50 -2.56 5.69 9.25
C LEU A 50 -3.78 5.27 10.08
N ALA A 51 -4.03 3.97 10.25
CA ALA A 51 -5.10 3.50 11.14
C ALA A 51 -4.85 3.91 12.59
N ALA A 52 -3.61 3.85 13.09
CA ALA A 52 -3.27 4.29 14.44
C ALA A 52 -3.53 5.80 14.64
N LEU A 53 -3.33 6.63 13.60
CA LEU A 53 -3.64 8.06 13.63
C LEU A 53 -5.13 8.36 13.49
N LEU A 54 -5.85 7.62 12.64
CA LEU A 54 -7.25 7.87 12.32
C LEU A 54 -8.23 7.24 13.31
N LEU A 55 -7.96 6.06 13.84
CA LEU A 55 -8.86 5.35 14.78
C LEU A 55 -9.20 6.18 16.03
N PRO A 56 -8.26 6.90 16.66
CA PRO A 56 -8.59 7.81 17.77
C PRO A 56 -9.52 8.94 17.35
N ALA A 57 -9.34 9.49 16.14
CA ALA A 57 -10.18 10.57 15.62
C ALA A 57 -11.61 10.08 15.32
N VAL A 58 -11.76 8.86 14.79
CA VAL A 58 -13.05 8.23 14.50
C VAL A 58 -13.78 7.80 15.79
N ARG A 59 -13.06 7.25 16.77
CA ARG A 59 -13.64 6.79 18.05
C ARG A 59 -13.87 7.93 19.05
N GLY A 60 -13.22 9.07 18.85
CA GLY A 60 -13.34 10.24 19.70
C GLY A 60 -14.70 10.94 19.55
N ARG A 61 -15.02 11.80 20.52
CA ARG A 61 -16.20 12.67 20.42
C ARG A 61 -16.00 13.67 19.28
N HIS A 62 -16.80 13.56 18.22
CA HIS A 62 -16.78 14.50 17.13
C HIS A 62 -17.30 15.87 17.59
N ARG A 63 -16.56 16.94 17.28
CA ARG A 63 -16.97 18.33 17.51
C ARG A 63 -16.91 19.09 16.19
N PRO A 64 -17.96 19.83 15.81
CA PRO A 64 -17.96 20.56 14.56
C PRO A 64 -16.87 21.65 14.56
N LEU A 65 -16.19 21.79 13.43
CA LEU A 65 -15.22 22.86 13.22
C LEU A 65 -15.96 24.18 13.00
N THR A 66 -15.80 25.13 13.92
CA THR A 66 -16.32 26.50 13.80
C THR A 66 -15.28 27.48 13.25
N ALA A 67 -15.74 28.65 12.79
CA ALA A 67 -14.89 29.73 12.29
C ALA A 67 -13.78 30.14 13.29
N LYS A 68 -14.05 30.08 14.60
CA LYS A 68 -13.07 30.38 15.66
C LYS A 68 -11.85 29.47 15.61
N HIS A 69 -12.03 28.19 15.26
CA HIS A 69 -10.92 27.24 15.12
C HIS A 69 -10.00 27.61 13.94
N PHE A 70 -10.57 28.00 12.80
CA PHE A 70 -9.83 28.44 11.62
C PHE A 70 -9.08 29.75 11.86
N SER A 71 -9.70 30.72 12.55
CA SER A 71 -9.02 31.96 12.94
C SER A 71 -7.80 31.70 13.82
N ARG A 72 -7.90 30.76 14.78
CA ARG A 72 -6.77 30.36 15.62
C ARG A 72 -5.65 29.69 14.82
N LEU A 73 -6.00 28.88 13.81
CA LEU A 73 -5.02 28.26 12.91
C LEU A 73 -4.25 29.31 12.11
N ARG A 74 -4.96 30.30 11.54
CA ARG A 74 -4.35 31.42 10.80
C ARG A 74 -3.39 32.25 11.66
N LEU A 75 -3.77 32.55 12.91
CA LEU A 75 -2.91 33.27 13.85
C LEU A 75 -1.60 32.51 14.13
N ARG A 76 -1.67 31.19 14.32
CA ARG A 76 -0.48 30.35 14.53
C ARG A 76 0.43 30.31 13.30
N ALA A 77 -0.15 30.21 12.11
CA ALA A 77 0.63 30.19 10.86
C ALA A 77 1.40 31.51 10.68
N ARG A 78 0.76 32.65 10.93
CA ARG A 78 1.39 33.98 10.87
C ARG A 78 2.49 34.15 11.92
N ALA A 79 2.27 33.68 13.14
CA ALA A 79 3.29 33.71 14.20
C ALA A 79 4.51 32.85 13.87
N LYS A 80 4.33 31.74 13.13
CA LYS A 80 5.43 30.88 12.69
C LYS A 80 6.25 31.52 11.57
N SER A 81 5.62 32.20 10.62
CA SER A 81 6.36 32.91 9.56
C SER A 81 7.08 34.17 10.06
N ALA A 82 6.66 34.74 11.19
CA ALA A 82 7.33 35.87 11.83
C ALA A 82 8.56 35.48 12.67
N ARG A 83 8.78 34.16 12.88
CA ARG A 83 9.94 33.60 13.62
C ARG A 83 10.94 32.90 12.70
N ALA A 84 10.66 32.80 11.41
CA ALA A 84 11.54 32.26 10.38
C ALA A 84 12.23 33.40 9.64
#